data_AF-A0A1J5QBA3-F1
#
_entry.id   AF-A0A1J5QBA3-F1
#
_cell.length_a   1.000
_cell.length_b   1.000
_cell.length_c   1.000
_cell.angle_alpha   90.00
_cell.angle_beta   90.00
_cell.angle_gamma   90.00
#
_symmetry.space_group_name_H-M   'P 1'
#
loop_
_entity.id
_entity.type
_entity.pdbx_description
1 polymer ?
#
loop_
_entity_poly.entity_id
_entity_poly.type
_entity_poly.pdbx_seq_one_letter_code
_entity_poly.pdbx_strand_id
1 'polypeptide(L)'
;MPKWPHIRVLLIASEARPADVKEALEAGAHGMLVRCDSLQVLRDAISVISSGQPYFCQNSTRLLVEAVRQAKFAKFDALTAREREILVRIARSETPKEIALRLGTCSKTVSNQLCALREKLGIRDVPGLVRYAIREGLVRATD
;
A
#
# COMPACT_ATOMS: atom_id res chain seq x y z
N MET A 1 10.91 2.85 18.82
CA MET A 1 10.17 4.06 18.37
C MET A 1 11.20 5.08 17.89
N PRO A 2 10.99 5.76 16.75
CA PRO A 2 11.94 6.74 16.23
C PRO A 2 12.03 7.94 17.20
N LYS A 3 13.26 8.37 17.49
CA LYS A 3 13.57 9.36 18.54
C LYS A 3 13.10 10.79 18.19
N TRP A 4 12.77 11.05 16.90
CA TRP A 4 12.41 12.38 16.38
C TRP A 4 11.36 12.30 15.25
N PRO A 5 10.08 12.02 15.54
CA PRO A 5 9.06 11.76 14.52
C PRO A 5 8.65 12.99 13.70
N HIS A 6 9.03 14.19 14.14
CA HIS A 6 8.74 15.47 13.46
C HIS A 6 9.87 15.90 12.50
N ILE A 7 11.03 15.24 12.54
CA ILE A 7 12.14 15.55 11.64
C ILE A 7 11.85 14.96 10.27
N ARG A 8 11.90 15.81 9.25
CA ARG A 8 11.82 15.39 7.86
C ARG A 8 13.22 15.12 7.32
N VAL A 9 13.35 14.05 6.53
CA VAL A 9 14.64 13.55 6.03
C VAL A 9 14.64 13.58 4.51
N LEU A 10 15.59 14.31 3.95
CA LEU A 10 15.87 14.35 2.51
C LEU A 10 17.22 13.67 2.25
N LEU A 11 17.21 12.64 1.42
CA LEU A 11 18.42 11.92 1.02
C LEU A 11 19.01 12.55 -0.24
N ILE A 12 20.33 12.69 -0.29
CA ILE A 12 21.06 13.15 -1.48
C ILE A 12 22.08 12.08 -1.83
N ALA A 13 21.92 11.45 -2.98
CA ALA A 13 22.78 10.37 -3.45
C ALA A 13 23.47 10.76 -4.76
N SER A 14 24.59 10.11 -5.10
CA SER A 14 25.26 10.36 -6.39
C SER A 14 24.41 9.85 -7.57
N GLU A 15 23.64 8.78 -7.35
CA GLU A 15 22.71 8.17 -8.30
C GLU A 15 21.43 7.74 -7.56
N ALA A 16 20.32 7.60 -8.29
CA ALA A 16 19.02 7.22 -7.75
C ALA A 16 18.39 6.08 -8.57
N ARG A 17 18.61 4.82 -8.17
CA ARG A 17 17.97 3.68 -8.82
C ARG A 17 16.62 3.37 -8.13
N PRO A 18 15.67 2.72 -8.81
CA PRO A 18 14.36 2.39 -8.24
C PRO A 18 14.42 1.63 -6.91
N ALA A 19 15.41 0.74 -6.75
CA ALA A 19 15.64 0.00 -5.51
C ALA A 19 16.04 0.92 -4.35
N ASP A 20 16.92 1.90 -4.60
CA ASP A 20 17.37 2.86 -3.60
C ASP A 20 16.21 3.75 -3.13
N VAL A 21 15.31 4.13 -4.06
CA VAL A 21 14.13 4.93 -3.72
C VAL A 21 13.14 4.13 -2.87
N LYS A 22 12.99 2.83 -3.17
CA LYS A 22 12.12 1.93 -2.39
C LYS A 22 12.65 1.75 -0.96
N GLU A 23 13.94 1.48 -0.81
CA GLU A 23 14.58 1.32 0.50
C GLU A 23 14.48 2.60 1.33
N ALA A 24 14.69 3.77 0.70
CA ALA A 24 14.51 5.07 1.32
C ALA A 24 13.08 5.27 1.85
N LEU A 25 12.05 4.89 1.08
CA LEU A 25 10.66 4.96 1.53
C LEU A 25 10.38 4.04 2.72
N GLU A 26 10.85 2.79 2.66
CA GLU A 26 10.66 1.81 3.74
C GLU A 26 11.35 2.25 5.03
N ALA A 27 12.48 2.96 4.91
CA ALA A 27 13.19 3.59 6.03
C ALA A 27 12.52 4.88 6.56
N GLY A 28 11.47 5.39 5.90
CA GLY A 28 10.75 6.60 6.33
C GLY A 28 11.38 7.91 5.84
N ALA A 29 12.15 7.89 4.75
CA ALA A 29 12.62 9.11 4.11
C ALA A 29 11.45 9.90 3.49
N HIS A 30 11.57 11.22 3.51
CA HIS A 30 10.54 12.14 3.03
C HIS A 30 10.87 12.68 1.62
N GLY A 31 12.08 12.42 1.13
CA GLY A 31 12.45 12.67 -0.24
C GLY A 31 13.83 12.17 -0.60
N MET A 32 14.13 12.18 -1.90
CA MET A 32 15.44 11.83 -2.43
C MET A 32 15.77 12.70 -3.66
N LEU A 33 17.03 13.14 -3.72
CA LEU A 33 17.63 13.89 -4.82
C LEU A 33 18.91 13.20 -5.30
N VAL A 34 19.29 13.49 -6.55
CA VAL A 34 20.61 13.16 -7.06
C VAL A 34 21.55 14.35 -6.91
N ARG A 35 22.84 14.11 -6.66
CA ARG A 35 23.86 15.15 -6.44
C ARG A 35 23.99 16.10 -7.63
N CYS A 36 23.60 15.66 -8.83
CA CYS A 36 23.60 16.45 -10.05
C CYS A 36 22.37 17.39 -10.17
N ASP A 37 21.42 17.34 -9.23
CA ASP A 37 20.27 18.24 -9.21
C ASP A 37 20.71 19.68 -8.91
N SER A 38 20.03 20.64 -9.54
CA SER A 38 20.34 22.06 -9.34
C SER A 38 20.00 22.53 -7.92
N LEU A 39 20.63 23.62 -7.49
CA LEU A 39 20.29 24.27 -6.21
C LEU A 39 18.82 24.69 -6.15
N GLN A 40 18.20 25.02 -7.30
CA GLN A 40 16.78 25.34 -7.36
C GLN A 40 15.93 24.11 -7.02
N VAL A 41 16.27 22.95 -7.57
CA VAL A 41 15.61 21.67 -7.26
C VAL A 41 15.75 21.31 -5.78
N LEU A 42 16.93 21.54 -5.19
CA LEU A 42 17.13 21.35 -3.75
C LEU A 42 16.22 22.26 -2.91
N ARG A 43 16.12 23.55 -3.27
CA ARG A 43 15.24 24.49 -2.58
C ARG A 43 13.78 24.10 -2.68
N ASP A 44 13.35 23.68 -3.87
CA ASP A 44 11.98 23.22 -4.12
C ASP A 44 11.69 21.96 -3.29
N ALA A 45 12.63 21.00 -3.25
CA ALA A 45 12.50 19.79 -2.46
C ALA A 45 12.36 20.07 -0.96
N ILE A 46 13.18 20.98 -0.42
CA ILE A 46 13.10 21.39 0.99
C ILE A 46 11.73 22.03 1.27
N SER A 47 11.25 22.91 0.39
CA SER A 47 9.94 23.57 0.56
C SER A 47 8.79 22.55 0.57
N VAL A 48 8.80 21.59 -0.37
CA VAL A 48 7.78 20.54 -0.49
C VAL A 48 7.79 19.63 0.74
N ILE A 49 8.96 19.15 1.16
CA ILE A 49 9.11 18.27 2.33
C ILE A 49 8.70 18.96 3.63
N SER A 50 9.01 20.25 3.76
CA SER A 50 8.61 21.06 4.91
C SER A 50 7.09 21.25 4.99
N SER A 51 6.40 21.27 3.85
CA SER A 51 4.93 21.29 3.78
C SER A 51 4.26 19.94 4.11
N GLY A 52 5.06 18.90 4.40
CA GLY A 52 4.59 17.55 4.69
C GLY A 52 4.31 16.70 3.45
N GLN A 53 4.67 17.19 2.27
CA GLN A 53 4.55 16.46 1.01
C GLN A 53 5.87 15.77 0.65
N PRO A 54 5.86 14.52 0.15
CA PRO A 54 7.09 13.86 -0.29
C PRO A 54 7.66 14.48 -1.56
N TYR A 55 8.99 14.53 -1.69
CA TYR A 55 9.67 14.99 -2.90
C TYR A 55 10.68 13.96 -3.41
N PHE A 56 10.38 13.34 -4.55
CA PHE A 56 11.27 12.42 -5.24
C PHE A 56 11.39 12.89 -6.69
N CYS A 57 12.63 13.11 -7.15
CA CYS A 57 12.98 13.65 -8.47
C CYS A 57 12.15 13.08 -9.64
N GLN A 58 11.91 13.87 -10.69
CA GLN A 58 10.92 13.64 -11.76
C GLN A 58 11.04 12.27 -12.50
N ASN A 59 12.24 11.72 -12.67
CA ASN A 59 12.40 10.36 -13.22
C ASN A 59 12.06 9.26 -12.20
N SER A 60 12.20 9.55 -10.92
CA SER A 60 11.88 8.65 -9.81
C SER A 60 10.39 8.68 -9.47
N THR A 61 9.70 9.84 -9.56
CA THR A 61 8.28 9.96 -9.18
C THR A 61 7.38 9.04 -10.00
N ARG A 62 7.61 8.92 -11.31
CA ARG A 62 6.82 8.06 -12.20
C ARG A 62 7.09 6.58 -11.94
N LEU A 63 8.35 6.20 -11.79
CA LEU A 63 8.76 4.84 -11.42
C LEU A 63 8.31 4.45 -10.01
N LEU A 64 8.22 5.40 -9.08
CA LEU A 64 7.73 5.20 -7.72
C LEU A 64 6.21 5.02 -7.71
N VAL A 65 5.47 5.83 -8.47
CA VAL A 65 4.02 5.67 -8.66
C VAL A 65 3.72 4.35 -9.35
N GLU A 66 4.52 3.96 -10.36
CA GLU A 66 4.42 2.66 -11.02
C GLU A 66 4.82 1.51 -10.08
N ALA A 67 5.86 1.63 -9.27
CA ALA A 67 6.28 0.60 -8.31
C ALA A 67 5.29 0.46 -7.13
N VAL A 68 4.72 1.57 -6.64
CA VAL A 68 3.65 1.55 -5.63
C VAL A 68 2.36 0.98 -6.22
N ARG A 69 2.05 1.29 -7.48
CA ARG A 69 0.94 0.65 -8.21
C ARG A 69 1.21 -0.84 -8.37
N GLN A 70 2.37 -1.25 -8.90
CA GLN A 70 2.74 -2.65 -9.13
C GLN A 70 2.83 -3.45 -7.83
N ALA A 71 3.33 -2.89 -6.73
CA ALA A 71 3.34 -3.55 -5.42
C ALA A 71 1.92 -3.70 -4.82
N LYS A 72 1.01 -2.77 -5.13
CA LYS A 72 -0.42 -2.89 -4.77
C LYS A 72 -1.14 -3.91 -5.66
N PHE A 73 -0.92 -3.89 -6.97
CA PHE A 73 -1.42 -4.88 -7.93
C PHE A 73 -0.87 -6.29 -7.62
N ALA A 74 0.40 -6.43 -7.24
CA ALA A 74 1.00 -7.71 -6.88
C ALA A 74 0.35 -8.36 -5.64
N LYS A 75 -0.12 -7.57 -4.66
CA LYS A 75 -0.86 -8.10 -3.50
C LYS A 75 -2.28 -8.56 -3.88
N PHE A 76 -2.90 -7.91 -4.86
CA PHE A 76 -4.20 -8.32 -5.40
C PHE A 76 -4.10 -9.56 -6.31
N ASP A 77 -3.12 -9.60 -7.22
CA ASP A 77 -2.88 -10.77 -8.08
C ASP A 77 -2.36 -11.99 -7.32
N ALA A 78 -1.75 -11.78 -6.14
CA ALA A 78 -1.41 -12.87 -5.23
C ALA A 78 -2.65 -13.57 -4.63
N LEU A 79 -3.83 -12.95 -4.64
CA LEU A 79 -5.06 -13.59 -4.15
C LEU A 79 -5.59 -14.61 -5.16
N THR A 80 -5.79 -15.82 -4.68
CA THR A 80 -6.51 -16.88 -5.40
C THR A 80 -7.95 -16.43 -5.69
N ALA A 81 -8.59 -17.04 -6.70
CA ALA A 81 -9.99 -16.75 -7.03
C ALA A 81 -10.92 -16.89 -5.81
N ARG A 82 -10.66 -17.89 -4.95
CA ARG A 82 -11.45 -18.15 -3.75
C ARG A 82 -11.27 -17.09 -2.67
N GLU A 83 -10.03 -16.64 -2.46
CA GLU A 83 -9.73 -15.54 -1.53
C GLU A 83 -10.40 -14.23 -1.97
N ARG A 84 -10.40 -13.93 -3.28
CA ARG A 84 -11.10 -12.76 -3.81
C ARG A 84 -12.61 -12.86 -3.61
N GLU A 85 -13.20 -14.01 -3.88
CA GLU A 85 -14.64 -14.23 -3.69
C GLU A 85 -15.05 -13.97 -2.23
N ILE A 86 -14.26 -14.47 -1.26
CA ILE A 86 -14.51 -14.26 0.17
C ILE A 86 -14.35 -12.78 0.55
N LEU A 87 -13.32 -12.11 0.04
CA LEU A 87 -13.08 -10.69 0.29
C LEU A 87 -14.26 -9.82 -0.19
N VAL A 88 -14.80 -10.10 -1.39
CA VAL A 88 -15.96 -9.38 -1.95
C VAL A 88 -17.20 -9.59 -1.07
N ARG A 89 -17.48 -10.82 -0.65
CA ARG A 89 -18.65 -11.12 0.19
C ARG A 89 -18.57 -10.48 1.57
N ILE A 90 -17.39 -10.50 2.19
CA ILE A 90 -17.15 -9.82 3.46
C ILE A 90 -17.31 -8.31 3.32
N ALA A 91 -16.85 -7.74 2.20
CA ALA A 91 -17.03 -6.33 1.91
C ALA A 91 -18.49 -5.95 1.67
N ARG A 92 -19.35 -6.90 1.26
CA ARG A 92 -20.82 -6.78 1.20
C ARG A 92 -21.51 -7.08 2.53
N SER A 93 -20.77 -7.11 3.64
CA SER A 93 -21.28 -7.39 4.98
C SER A 93 -21.89 -8.80 5.16
N GLU A 94 -21.55 -9.76 4.29
CA GLU A 94 -21.96 -11.17 4.51
C GLU A 94 -21.17 -11.78 5.68
N THR A 95 -21.88 -12.47 6.57
CA THR A 95 -21.28 -13.20 7.69
C THR A 95 -20.57 -14.47 7.21
N PRO A 96 -19.59 -15.00 7.97
CA PRO A 96 -18.93 -16.27 7.62
C PRO A 96 -19.89 -17.46 7.46
N LYS A 97 -21.08 -17.41 8.09
CA LYS A 97 -22.12 -18.42 7.95
C LYS A 97 -22.84 -18.32 6.60
N GLU A 98 -23.20 -17.11 6.17
CA GLU A 98 -23.85 -16.87 4.87
C GLU A 98 -22.91 -17.19 3.71
N ILE A 99 -21.65 -16.79 3.84
CA ILE A 99 -20.60 -17.13 2.89
C ILE A 99 -20.45 -18.65 2.79
N ALA A 100 -20.36 -19.34 3.92
CA ALA A 100 -20.24 -20.79 3.95
C ALA A 100 -21.40 -21.50 3.22
N LEU A 101 -22.64 -21.05 3.46
CA LEU A 101 -23.83 -21.56 2.80
C LEU A 101 -23.76 -21.39 1.28
N ARG A 102 -23.39 -20.20 0.79
CA ARG A 102 -23.27 -19.93 -0.65
C ARG A 102 -22.12 -20.69 -1.33
N LEU A 103 -21.04 -20.88 -0.60
CA LEU A 103 -19.81 -21.47 -1.11
C LEU A 103 -19.78 -23.00 -0.99
N GLY A 104 -20.81 -23.62 -0.41
CA GLY A 104 -20.89 -25.07 -0.18
C GLY A 104 -19.83 -25.58 0.80
N THR A 105 -19.48 -24.78 1.80
CA THR A 105 -18.41 -25.06 2.77
C THR A 105 -18.89 -24.78 4.20
N CYS A 106 -18.05 -25.01 5.21
CA CYS A 106 -18.38 -24.71 6.60
C CYS A 106 -17.84 -23.35 7.04
N SER A 107 -18.50 -22.73 8.02
CA SER A 107 -18.12 -21.42 8.57
C SER A 107 -16.70 -21.39 9.14
N LYS A 108 -16.19 -22.53 9.63
CA LYS A 108 -14.82 -22.68 10.11
C LYS A 108 -13.80 -22.57 8.99
N THR A 109 -14.06 -23.16 7.82
CA THR A 109 -13.22 -23.03 6.64
C THR A 109 -13.16 -21.58 6.15
N VAL A 110 -14.31 -20.90 6.09
CA VAL A 110 -14.36 -19.48 5.72
C VAL A 110 -13.57 -18.62 6.73
N SER A 111 -13.68 -18.92 8.02
CA SER A 111 -12.93 -18.21 9.07
C SER A 111 -11.42 -18.41 8.96
N ASN A 112 -10.98 -19.63 8.63
CA ASN A 112 -9.57 -19.93 8.37
C ASN A 112 -9.06 -19.21 7.12
N GLN A 113 -9.84 -19.20 6.04
CA GLN A 113 -9.52 -18.46 4.81
C GLN A 113 -9.44 -16.96 5.06
N LEU A 114 -10.32 -16.40 5.90
CA LEU A 114 -10.24 -15.01 6.35
C LEU A 114 -9.00 -14.71 7.19
N CYS A 115 -8.51 -15.67 7.98
CA CYS A 115 -7.27 -15.51 8.73
C CYS A 115 -6.07 -15.45 7.77
N ALA A 116 -5.98 -16.41 6.85
CA ALA A 116 -4.93 -16.44 5.83
C ALA A 116 -4.97 -15.19 4.94
N LEU A 117 -6.16 -14.75 4.52
CA LEU A 117 -6.36 -13.52 3.76
C LEU A 117 -5.83 -12.29 4.51
N ARG A 118 -6.11 -12.18 5.81
CA ARG A 118 -5.65 -11.09 6.68
C ARG A 118 -4.13 -11.06 6.81
N GLU A 119 -3.52 -12.22 7.04
CA GLU A 119 -2.06 -12.36 7.11
C GLU A 119 -1.41 -11.97 5.77
N LYS A 120 -1.95 -12.50 4.67
CA LYS A 120 -1.45 -12.28 3.30
C LYS A 120 -1.54 -10.81 2.87
N LEU A 121 -2.61 -10.11 3.27
CA LEU A 121 -2.81 -8.69 2.98
C LEU A 121 -2.17 -7.76 4.03
N GLY A 122 -1.72 -8.29 5.17
CA GLY A 122 -1.23 -7.50 6.31
C GLY A 122 -2.32 -6.67 6.98
N ILE A 123 -3.57 -7.12 6.95
CA ILE A 123 -4.75 -6.42 7.47
C ILE A 123 -5.22 -7.10 8.75
N ARG A 124 -5.45 -6.33 9.81
CA ARG A 124 -5.75 -6.88 11.15
C ARG A 124 -7.24 -7.16 11.37
N ASP A 125 -8.12 -6.38 10.74
CA ASP A 125 -9.54 -6.34 11.05
C ASP A 125 -10.44 -6.39 9.79
N VAL A 126 -11.70 -6.79 10.00
CA VAL A 126 -12.70 -6.85 8.93
C VAL A 126 -12.96 -5.47 8.29
N PRO A 127 -13.09 -4.36 9.05
CA PRO A 127 -13.17 -3.02 8.46
C PRO A 127 -11.97 -2.67 7.57
N GLY A 128 -10.76 -3.14 7.92
CA GLY A 128 -9.59 -3.01 7.07
C GLY A 128 -9.73 -3.74 5.74
N LEU A 129 -10.31 -4.94 5.73
CA LEU A 129 -10.59 -5.70 4.50
C LEU A 129 -11.64 -5.00 3.63
N VAL A 130 -12.69 -4.44 4.24
CA VAL A 130 -13.73 -3.67 3.53
C VAL A 130 -13.11 -2.44 2.86
N ARG A 131 -12.33 -1.65 3.60
CA ARG A 131 -11.61 -0.47 3.06
C ARG A 131 -10.66 -0.86 1.93
N TYR A 132 -9.98 -2.00 2.07
CA TYR A 132 -9.13 -2.54 1.01
C TYR A 132 -9.95 -2.87 -0.25
N ALA A 133 -11.05 -3.60 -0.11
CA ALA A 133 -11.89 -3.99 -1.24
C ALA A 133 -12.49 -2.80 -2.00
N ILE A 134 -12.90 -1.74 -1.29
CA ILE A 134 -13.37 -0.49 -1.90
C ILE A 134 -12.24 0.23 -2.64
N ARG A 135 -11.06 0.33 -2.01
CA ARG A 135 -9.90 1.01 -2.61
C ARG A 135 -9.41 0.33 -3.88
N GLU A 136 -9.44 -1.00 -3.92
CA GLU A 136 -9.07 -1.79 -5.11
C GLU A 136 -10.23 -1.92 -6.12
N GLY A 137 -11.39 -1.30 -5.87
CA GLY A 137 -12.52 -1.26 -6.80
C GLY A 137 -13.32 -2.57 -6.92
N LEU A 138 -13.18 -3.49 -5.95
CA LEU A 138 -13.85 -4.79 -5.94
C LEU A 138 -15.32 -4.70 -5.55
N VAL A 139 -15.66 -3.69 -4.75
CA VAL A 139 -17.01 -3.40 -4.28
C VAL A 139 -17.20 -1.89 -4.28
N ARG A 140 -18.39 -1.41 -4.64
CA ARG A 140 -18.70 0.01 -4.55
C ARG A 140 -19.20 0.31 -3.15
N ALA A 141 -18.96 1.51 -2.64
CA ALA A 141 -19.48 1.96 -1.34
C ALA A 141 -21.02 2.05 -1.29
N THR A 142 -21.69 1.73 -2.39
CA THR A 142 -23.15 1.74 -2.58
C THR A 142 -23.79 0.35 -2.61
N ASP A 143 -23.00 -0.73 -2.44
CA ASP A 143 -23.48 -2.13 -2.37
C ASP A 143 -23.67 -2.58 -0.91
#